data_AF-A0A2E3YJ49-F1
#
_entry.id   AF-A0A2E3YJ49-F1
#
_cell.length_a   1.000
_cell.length_b   1.000
_cell.length_c   1.000
_cell.angle_alpha   90.00
_cell.angle_beta   90.00
_cell.angle_gamma   90.00
#
_symmetry.space_group_name_H-M   'P 1'
#
loop_
_entity.id
_entity.type
_entity.pdbx_description
1 polymer ?
#
loop_
_entity_poly.entity_id
_entity_poly.type
_entity_poly.pdbx_seq_one_letter_code
_entity_poly.pdbx_strand_id
1 'polypeptide(L)'
;MTVTYQLEHSIIEAAAPVEVGHKTGQFWFSTMHQIGEDTLICAVVRSDDTAQGQWPGVLYVSEDAGLTWREDLAIESHGHASVSHDESSTLMMPYEFWPASPGSKTDCVAPGTMLTKT
;
A
#
# COMPACT_ATOMS: atom_id res chain seq x y z
N MET A 1 6.28 -5.45 -24.79
CA MET A 1 5.79 -4.42 -25.72
C MET A 1 5.55 -3.17 -24.92
N THR A 2 5.99 -2.01 -25.41
CA THR A 2 5.73 -0.71 -24.77
C THR A 2 4.52 -0.09 -25.46
N VAL A 3 3.57 0.42 -24.68
CA VAL A 3 2.41 1.16 -25.17
C VAL A 3 2.65 2.64 -24.91
N THR A 4 2.43 3.49 -25.91
CA THR A 4 2.67 4.92 -25.81
C THR A 4 1.34 5.67 -25.84
N TYR A 5 1.12 6.54 -24.85
CA TYR A 5 -0.01 7.46 -24.78
C TYR A 5 0.48 8.88 -25.11
N GLN A 6 -0.06 9.46 -26.17
CA GLN A 6 0.22 10.85 -26.55
C GLN A 6 -0.77 11.78 -25.83
N LEU A 7 -0.23 12.72 -25.06
CA LEU A 7 -0.97 13.82 -24.46
C LEU A 7 -0.65 15.12 -25.23
N GLU A 8 -1.42 16.17 -24.99
CA GLU A 8 -1.25 17.45 -25.70
C GLU A 8 0.17 18.04 -25.56
N HIS A 9 0.81 17.83 -24.41
CA HIS A 9 2.11 18.41 -24.07
C HIS A 9 3.15 17.39 -23.58
N SER A 10 2.84 16.09 -23.66
CA SER A 10 3.74 15.06 -23.13
C SER A 10 3.42 13.68 -23.70
N ILE A 11 4.30 12.73 -23.38
CA ILE A 11 4.17 11.33 -23.78
C ILE A 11 4.28 10.49 -22.51
N ILE A 12 3.39 9.51 -22.35
CA ILE A 12 3.51 8.48 -21.33
C ILE A 12 3.87 7.16 -22.02
N GLU A 13 4.94 6.52 -21.59
CA GLU A 13 5.33 5.19 -22.04
C GLU A 13 5.02 4.16 -20.93
N ALA A 14 4.19 3.18 -21.25
CA ALA A 14 3.88 2.07 -20.37
C ALA A 14 4.64 0.83 -20.83
N ALA A 15 5.53 0.33 -19.98
CA ALA A 15 6.23 -0.93 -20.20
C ALA A 15 5.27 -2.14 -20.13
N ALA A 16 5.79 -3.33 -20.41
CA ALA A 16 5.05 -4.55 -20.14
C ALA A 16 4.75 -4.68 -18.63
N PRO A 17 3.57 -5.20 -18.24
CA PRO A 17 3.26 -5.42 -16.82
C PRO A 17 4.31 -6.30 -16.14
N VAL A 18 4.68 -5.94 -14.91
CA VAL A 18 5.56 -6.70 -14.02
C VAL A 18 4.71 -7.28 -12.89
N GLU A 19 4.98 -8.51 -12.48
CA GLU A 19 4.34 -9.10 -11.32
C GLU A 19 4.91 -8.51 -10.03
N VAL A 20 4.04 -7.91 -9.21
CA VAL A 20 4.40 -7.36 -7.89
C VAL A 20 4.36 -8.45 -6.82
N GLY A 21 3.38 -9.34 -6.90
CA GLY A 21 3.19 -10.45 -5.98
C GLY A 21 1.94 -11.25 -6.34
N HIS A 22 1.81 -12.44 -5.74
CA HIS A 22 0.63 -13.29 -5.90
C HIS A 22 0.38 -14.13 -4.64
N LYS A 23 -0.89 -14.48 -4.38
CA LYS A 23 -1.30 -15.42 -3.32
C LYS A 23 -2.70 -15.92 -3.64
N THR A 24 -2.95 -17.21 -3.40
CA THR A 24 -4.22 -17.87 -3.72
C THR A 24 -5.35 -17.51 -2.74
N GLY A 25 -6.57 -17.37 -3.27
CA GLY A 25 -7.81 -17.37 -2.49
C GLY A 25 -8.18 -16.04 -1.81
N GLN A 26 -7.60 -14.92 -2.24
CA GLN A 26 -7.79 -13.62 -1.57
C GLN A 26 -7.99 -12.52 -2.61
N PHE A 27 -8.83 -11.51 -2.29
CA PHE A 27 -8.92 -10.28 -3.08
C PHE A 27 -7.81 -9.31 -2.65
N TRP A 28 -7.29 -8.57 -3.62
CA TRP A 28 -6.10 -7.74 -3.44
C TRP A 28 -6.45 -6.27 -3.62
N PHE A 29 -6.24 -5.52 -2.55
CA PHE A 29 -6.32 -4.07 -2.57
C PHE A 29 -4.92 -3.52 -2.29
N SER A 30 -4.29 -2.95 -3.31
CA SER A 30 -2.93 -2.46 -3.24
C SER A 30 -2.86 -0.95 -3.10
N THR A 31 -1.90 -0.47 -2.32
CA THR A 31 -1.45 0.93 -2.33
C THR A 31 0.06 1.01 -2.53
N MET A 32 0.48 2.03 -3.26
CA MET A 32 1.89 2.24 -3.59
C MET A 32 2.44 3.40 -2.77
N HIS A 33 3.60 3.19 -2.15
CA HIS A 33 4.29 4.18 -1.34
C HIS A 33 5.74 4.28 -1.78
N GLN A 34 6.26 5.50 -1.88
CA GLN A 34 7.68 5.75 -2.06
C GLN A 34 8.27 6.12 -0.70
N ILE A 35 9.40 5.50 -0.34
CA ILE A 35 10.14 5.76 0.90
C ILE A 35 11.60 5.99 0.53
N GLY A 36 12.14 7.18 0.81
CA GLY A 36 13.40 7.59 0.22
C GLY A 36 13.29 7.85 -1.28
N GLU A 37 14.43 7.94 -1.94
CA GLU A 37 14.50 8.26 -3.37
C GLU A 37 14.29 7.04 -4.28
N ASP A 38 14.51 5.83 -3.78
CA ASP A 38 14.73 4.61 -4.57
C ASP A 38 13.87 3.41 -4.15
N THR A 39 13.18 3.49 -3.01
CA THR A 39 12.43 2.35 -2.46
C THR A 39 10.94 2.54 -2.68
N LEU A 40 10.34 1.58 -3.38
CA LEU A 40 8.90 1.48 -3.55
C LEU A 40 8.37 0.34 -2.70
N ILE A 41 7.30 0.62 -1.97
CA ILE A 41 6.55 -0.34 -1.18
C ILE A 41 5.15 -0.47 -1.78
N CYS A 42 4.80 -1.67 -2.24
CA CYS A 42 3.43 -2.02 -2.54
C CYS A 42 2.84 -2.74 -1.32
N ALA A 43 1.97 -2.05 -0.59
CA ALA A 43 1.23 -2.63 0.51
C ALA A 43 -0.06 -3.23 -0.04
N VAL A 44 -0.30 -4.51 0.24
CA VAL A 44 -1.46 -5.24 -0.26
C VAL A 44 -2.26 -5.81 0.89
N VAL A 45 -3.53 -5.45 0.96
CA VAL A 45 -4.50 -6.16 1.79
C VAL A 45 -4.97 -7.43 1.13
N ARG A 46 -5.14 -8.45 1.96
CA ARG A 46 -5.74 -9.72 1.59
C ARG A 46 -7.12 -9.76 2.20
N SER A 47 -8.11 -9.42 1.40
CA SER A 47 -9.50 -9.45 1.81
C SER A 47 -10.13 -10.81 1.53
N ASP A 48 -11.04 -11.19 2.42
CA ASP A 48 -11.87 -12.38 2.31
C ASP A 48 -13.29 -11.98 1.82
N ASP A 49 -14.12 -12.96 1.51
CA ASP A 49 -15.53 -12.73 1.16
C ASP A 49 -16.44 -12.43 2.37
N THR A 50 -15.83 -12.30 3.57
CA THR A 50 -16.49 -11.94 4.82
C THR A 50 -15.85 -10.71 5.48
N ALA A 51 -16.60 -10.05 6.37
CA ALA A 51 -16.11 -8.89 7.11
C ALA A 51 -15.00 -9.30 8.09
N GLN A 52 -13.80 -8.75 7.92
CA GLN A 52 -12.62 -9.14 8.72
C GLN A 52 -12.38 -8.26 9.96
N GLY A 53 -12.99 -7.07 10.05
CA GLY A 53 -12.82 -6.11 11.16
C GLY A 53 -11.42 -5.45 11.25
N GLN A 54 -10.37 -6.19 10.88
CA GLN A 54 -9.01 -5.71 10.72
C GLN A 54 -8.46 -6.23 9.40
N TRP A 55 -7.74 -5.37 8.69
CA TRP A 55 -7.24 -5.65 7.36
C TRP A 55 -5.71 -5.71 7.42
N PRO A 56 -5.11 -6.87 7.70
CA PRO A 56 -3.65 -7.00 7.71
C PRO A 56 -3.09 -6.89 6.29
N GLY A 57 -1.96 -6.20 6.18
CA GLY A 57 -1.25 -5.98 4.92
C GLY A 57 -0.06 -6.91 4.75
N VAL A 58 0.34 -7.14 3.50
CA VAL A 58 1.64 -7.70 3.12
C VAL A 58 2.37 -6.64 2.32
N LEU A 59 3.64 -6.41 2.64
CA LEU A 59 4.50 -5.47 1.95
C LEU A 59 5.32 -6.20 0.90
N TYR A 60 5.31 -5.66 -0.31
CA TYR A 60 6.23 -6.01 -1.39
C TYR A 60 7.17 -4.84 -1.64
N VAL A 61 8.46 -5.12 -1.76
CA VAL A 61 9.51 -4.11 -1.88
C VAL A 61 10.14 -4.17 -3.26
N SER A 62 10.37 -3.00 -3.83
CA SER A 62 11.18 -2.79 -5.02
C SER A 62 12.25 -1.72 -4.72
N GLU A 63 13.49 -1.99 -5.12
CA GLU A 63 14.64 -1.07 -5.00
C GLU A 63 15.21 -0.68 -6.37
N ASP A 64 14.54 -1.07 -7.47
CA ASP A 64 14.94 -0.84 -8.85
C ASP A 64 13.85 -0.11 -9.65
N ALA A 65 13.14 0.81 -8.99
CA ALA A 65 12.05 1.61 -9.57
C ALA A 65 10.87 0.79 -10.12
N GLY A 66 10.62 -0.39 -9.54
CA GLY A 66 9.44 -1.22 -9.79
C GLY A 66 9.66 -2.33 -10.82
N LEU A 67 10.92 -2.58 -11.21
CA LEU A 67 11.26 -3.62 -12.19
C LEU A 67 11.25 -5.01 -11.57
N THR A 68 11.60 -5.14 -10.29
CA THR A 68 11.53 -6.41 -9.54
C THR A 68 10.94 -6.19 -8.15
N TRP A 69 10.22 -7.22 -7.66
CA TRP A 69 9.51 -7.17 -6.39
C TRP A 69 9.79 -8.41 -5.55
N ARG A 70 9.85 -8.24 -4.23
CA ARG A 70 9.93 -9.34 -3.25
C ARG A 70 8.86 -9.17 -2.18
N GLU A 71 8.26 -10.27 -1.70
CA GLU A 71 7.51 -10.25 -0.43
C GLU A 71 8.51 -9.99 0.70
N ASP A 72 8.21 -9.04 1.58
CA ASP A 72 9.13 -8.62 2.64
C ASP A 72 8.55 -8.88 4.03
N LEU A 73 7.37 -8.31 4.33
CA LEU A 73 6.83 -8.35 5.69
C LEU A 73 5.29 -8.30 5.74
N ALA A 74 4.69 -8.94 6.75
CA ALA A 74 3.29 -8.74 7.10
C ALA A 74 3.14 -7.63 8.14
N ILE A 75 2.18 -6.73 7.94
CA ILE A 75 1.85 -5.63 8.86
C ILE A 75 0.43 -5.76 9.40
N GLU A 76 0.24 -5.35 10.64
CA GLU A 76 -1.05 -5.47 11.33
C GLU A 76 -2.09 -4.46 10.84
N SER A 77 -1.65 -3.27 10.39
CA SER A 77 -2.54 -2.20 9.94
C SER A 77 -2.23 -1.83 8.50
N HIS A 78 -3.16 -2.13 7.59
CA HIS A 78 -3.17 -1.58 6.25
C HIS A 78 -4.17 -0.43 6.16
N GLY A 79 -3.86 0.57 5.37
CA GLY A 79 -4.91 1.35 4.77
C GLY A 79 -4.50 2.15 3.57
N HIS A 80 -5.55 2.65 2.92
CA HIS A 80 -5.47 3.26 1.62
C HIS A 80 -5.00 4.71 1.64
N ALA A 81 -5.00 5.31 2.83
CA ALA A 81 -4.49 6.65 3.05
C ALA A 81 -3.08 6.56 3.62
N SER A 82 -2.17 7.29 3.02
CA SER A 82 -0.84 7.51 3.57
C SER A 82 -0.49 8.97 3.55
N VAL A 83 0.40 9.34 4.46
CA VAL A 83 0.97 10.69 4.55
C VAL A 83 2.47 10.52 4.59
N SER A 84 3.16 11.04 3.58
CA SER A 84 4.62 11.20 3.64
C SER A 84 4.95 12.10 4.83
N HIS A 85 5.75 11.57 5.75
CA HIS A 85 6.14 12.30 6.95
C HIS A 85 7.42 13.09 6.71
N ASP A 86 8.44 12.43 6.16
CA ASP A 86 9.69 13.01 5.70
C ASP A 86 10.27 12.19 4.52
N GLU A 87 11.49 12.51 4.09
CA GLU A 87 12.17 11.80 2.99
C GLU A 87 12.31 10.31 3.25
N SER A 88 12.43 9.89 4.51
CA SER A 88 12.72 8.51 4.90
C SER A 88 11.52 7.75 5.44
N SER A 89 10.36 8.41 5.59
CA SER A 89 9.23 7.80 6.28
C SER A 89 7.87 8.20 5.76
N THR A 90 6.96 7.23 5.80
CA THR A 90 5.56 7.38 5.42
C THR A 90 4.68 6.76 6.49
N LEU A 91 3.71 7.53 6.97
CA LEU A 91 2.66 7.02 7.85
C LEU A 91 1.55 6.41 6.99
N MET A 92 1.33 5.12 7.15
CA MET A 92 0.15 4.42 6.64
C MET A 92 -0.97 4.52 7.67
N MET A 93 -2.11 5.06 7.23
CA MET A 93 -3.32 5.16 8.05
C MET A 93 -4.26 4.01 7.72
N PRO A 94 -4.99 3.46 8.71
CA PRO A 94 -5.92 2.37 8.46
C PRO A 94 -7.06 2.79 7.52
N TYR A 95 -7.64 1.82 6.83
CA TYR A 95 -8.81 2.05 5.98
C TYR A 95 -10.05 2.45 6.80
N GLU A 96 -10.23 1.84 7.97
CA GLU A 96 -11.37 2.05 8.86
C GLU A 96 -10.94 2.62 10.21
N PHE A 97 -11.79 3.51 10.74
CA PHE A 97 -11.72 4.01 12.11
C PHE A 97 -12.83 3.36 12.91
N TRP A 98 -12.49 2.75 14.05
CA TRP A 98 -13.47 2.09 14.90
C TRP A 98 -13.78 2.94 16.14
N PRO A 99 -15.05 3.00 16.57
CA PRO A 99 -15.40 3.60 17.85
C PRO A 99 -14.61 2.95 18.99
N ALA A 100 -14.11 3.76 19.92
CA ALA A 100 -13.36 3.26 21.08
C ALA A 100 -14.20 2.36 21.99
N SER A 101 -15.54 2.47 21.91
CA SER A 101 -16.49 1.60 22.60
C SER A 101 -17.80 1.49 21.80
N PRO A 102 -18.57 0.39 21.95
CA PRO A 102 -19.84 0.22 21.26
C PRO A 102 -20.80 1.40 21.50
N GLY A 103 -21.27 2.02 20.42
CA GLY A 103 -22.21 3.14 20.47
C GLY A 103 -21.59 4.52 20.66
N SER A 104 -20.26 4.63 20.88
CA SER A 104 -19.61 5.94 20.85
C SER A 104 -19.67 6.53 19.44
N LYS A 105 -20.03 7.81 19.36
CA LYS A 105 -20.12 8.58 18.11
C LYS A 105 -19.00 9.62 17.96
N THR A 106 -18.24 9.83 19.02
CA THR A 106 -17.26 10.93 19.14
C THR A 106 -15.85 10.43 19.40
N ASP A 107 -15.69 9.20 19.90
CA ASP A 107 -14.38 8.64 20.23
C ASP A 107 -14.07 7.50 19.28
N CYS A 108 -13.05 7.69 18.44
CA CYS A 108 -12.55 6.67 17.53
C CYS A 108 -11.05 6.47 17.73
N VAL A 109 -10.57 5.25 17.49
CA VAL A 109 -9.14 4.91 17.50
C VAL A 109 -8.76 4.36 16.13
N ALA A 110 -7.58 4.74 15.65
CA ALA A 110 -7.00 4.24 14.42
C ALA A 110 -5.48 4.06 14.60
N PRO A 111 -4.99 2.81 14.72
CA PRO A 111 -3.56 2.55 14.76
C PRO A 111 -2.98 2.69 13.34
N GLY A 112 -2.11 3.67 13.16
CA GLY A 112 -1.29 3.81 11.95
C GLY A 112 -0.01 2.98 12.03
N THR A 113 0.58 2.67 10.88
CA THR A 113 1.89 2.01 10.76
C THR A 113 2.88 2.98 10.13
N MET A 114 3.96 3.28 10.84
CA MET A 114 5.07 4.04 10.27
C MET A 114 5.98 3.11 9.49
N LEU A 115 6.17 3.38 8.21
CA LEU A 115 7.22 2.76 7.41
C LEU A 115 8.42 3.70 7.41
N THR A 116 9.60 3.22 7.80
CA THR A 116 10.82 4.02 7.89
C THR A 116 11.97 3.28 7.22
N LYS A 117 12.65 3.95 6.30
CA LYS A 117 13.93 3.52 5.76
C LYS A 117 15.04 4.04 6.66
N THR A 118 15.84 3.12 7.22
CA THR A 118 16.97 3.43 8.12
C THR A 118 18.31 3.33 7.42
#